data_AF-A0A1Y3BJ09-F1
#
_entry.id   AF-A0A1Y3BJ09-F1
#
_cell.length_a   1.000
_cell.length_b   1.000
_cell.length_c   1.000
_cell.angle_alpha   90.00
_cell.angle_beta   90.00
_cell.angle_gamma   90.00
#
_symmetry.space_group_name_H-M   'P 1'
#
loop_
_entity.id
_entity.type
_entity.pdbx_description
1 polymer ?
#
loop_
_entity_poly.entity_id
_entity_poly.type
_entity_poly.pdbx_seq_one_letter_code
_entity_poly.pdbx_strand_id
1 'polypeptide(L)'
;MAAALISVFMDLRSECSNNINAFTKQDENFQSLKELAKRFALSFGLDNMKNRDAIAALHREGIHFTFNTLENPENPLGPPPNLPFLEIIIEFSNKLIKIDKKTVLSYLDRYIKTALPGVHNDEWQPLISYRASLQHNEFEVPLNRQPGRQYKPKKHGRDEDGEEMEGEDGDEQEDVEMAE
;
A
#
# COMPACT_ATOMS: atom_id res chain seq x y z
N MET A 1 -3.47 19.98 -5.49
CA MET A 1 -3.13 18.68 -6.12
C MET A 1 -4.38 17.91 -6.52
N ALA A 2 -5.30 17.59 -5.61
CA ALA A 2 -6.56 16.91 -5.95
C ALA A 2 -7.35 17.62 -7.06
N ALA A 3 -7.62 18.93 -6.92
CA ALA A 3 -8.29 19.71 -7.97
C ALA A 3 -7.64 19.60 -9.37
N ALA A 4 -6.31 19.52 -9.47
CA ALA A 4 -5.63 19.38 -10.75
C ALA A 4 -5.84 17.99 -11.37
N LEU A 5 -5.75 16.93 -10.55
CA LEU A 5 -6.04 15.56 -10.99
C LEU A 5 -7.51 15.40 -11.38
N ILE A 6 -8.41 16.04 -10.65
CA ILE A 6 -9.85 16.08 -10.95
C ILE A 6 -10.11 16.76 -12.29
N SER A 7 -9.48 17.91 -12.54
CA SER A 7 -9.62 18.64 -13.81
C SER A 7 -9.20 17.75 -14.98
N VAL A 8 -7.98 17.18 -14.93
CA VAL A 8 -7.48 16.30 -16.01
C VAL A 8 -8.36 15.07 -16.19
N PHE A 9 -8.87 14.48 -15.10
CA PHE A 9 -9.81 13.36 -15.20
C PHE A 9 -11.13 13.74 -15.87
N MET A 10 -11.68 14.93 -15.58
CA MET A 10 -12.89 15.43 -16.22
C MET A 10 -12.68 15.69 -17.70
N ASP A 11 -11.53 16.26 -18.08
CA ASP A 11 -11.14 16.47 -19.48
C ASP A 11 -11.09 15.13 -20.22
N LEU A 12 -10.38 14.13 -19.66
CA LEU A 12 -10.34 12.78 -20.19
C LEU A 12 -11.73 12.17 -20.36
N ARG A 13 -12.57 12.29 -19.33
CA ARG A 13 -13.94 11.78 -19.36
C ARG A 13 -14.78 12.40 -20.47
N SER A 14 -14.57 13.69 -20.76
CA SER A 14 -15.27 14.37 -21.85
C SER A 14 -14.83 13.90 -23.24
N GLU A 15 -13.58 13.46 -23.37
CA GLU A 15 -12.98 12.96 -24.62
C GLU A 15 -13.21 11.45 -24.84
N CYS A 16 -13.49 10.70 -23.76
CA CYS A 16 -13.65 9.24 -23.79
C CYS A 16 -14.99 8.74 -24.35
N SER A 17 -15.88 9.59 -24.88
CA SER A 17 -17.26 9.21 -25.27
C SER A 17 -17.34 8.03 -26.27
N ASN A 18 -16.28 7.78 -27.04
CA ASN A 18 -16.20 6.67 -28.00
C ASN A 18 -15.13 5.62 -27.66
N ASN A 19 -14.46 5.74 -26.51
CA ASN A 19 -13.38 4.84 -26.12
C ASN A 19 -13.94 3.65 -25.35
N ILE A 20 -14.03 2.48 -26.01
CA ILE A 20 -14.47 1.22 -25.40
C ILE A 20 -13.55 0.80 -24.24
N ASN A 21 -12.27 1.20 -24.31
CA ASN A 21 -11.27 0.90 -23.30
C ASN A 21 -11.11 2.02 -22.27
N ALA A 22 -12.01 3.01 -22.24
CA ALA A 22 -11.91 4.16 -21.33
C ALA A 22 -11.65 3.73 -19.89
N PHE A 23 -10.67 4.36 -19.26
CA PHE A 23 -10.29 4.09 -17.86
C PHE A 23 -9.84 2.65 -17.56
N THR A 24 -9.51 1.85 -18.58
CA THR A 24 -8.93 0.51 -18.39
C THR A 24 -7.40 0.55 -18.39
N LYS A 25 -6.77 -0.62 -18.18
CA LYS A 25 -5.32 -0.78 -18.33
C LYS A 25 -4.79 -0.50 -19.74
N GLN A 26 -5.66 -0.54 -20.75
CA GLN A 26 -5.32 -0.30 -22.15
C GLN A 26 -5.47 1.17 -22.55
N ASP A 27 -6.04 2.01 -21.69
CA ASP A 27 -6.17 3.46 -21.93
C ASP A 27 -4.88 4.18 -21.54
N GLU A 28 -4.07 4.53 -22.54
CA GLU A 28 -2.77 5.20 -22.36
C GLU A 28 -2.91 6.57 -21.68
N ASN A 29 -4.00 7.29 -21.95
CA ASN A 29 -4.23 8.60 -21.34
C ASN A 29 -4.55 8.44 -19.84
N PHE A 30 -5.36 7.44 -19.51
CA PHE A 30 -5.64 7.11 -18.11
C PHE A 30 -4.39 6.60 -17.37
N GLN A 31 -3.57 5.76 -18.01
CA GLN A 31 -2.29 5.32 -17.43
C GLN A 31 -1.34 6.50 -17.21
N SER A 32 -1.33 7.48 -18.11
CA SER A 32 -0.54 8.72 -17.96
C SER A 32 -1.01 9.55 -16.77
N LEU A 33 -2.32 9.65 -16.54
CA LEU A 33 -2.88 10.31 -15.35
C LEU A 33 -2.49 9.58 -14.06
N LYS A 34 -2.50 8.24 -14.04
CA LYS A 34 -2.03 7.45 -12.89
C LYS A 34 -0.56 7.70 -12.60
N GLU A 35 0.27 7.75 -13.63
CA GLU A 35 1.70 8.04 -13.48
C GLU A 35 1.94 9.47 -12.96
N LEU A 36 1.16 10.45 -13.41
CA LEU A 36 1.19 11.80 -12.85
C LEU A 36 0.84 11.80 -11.36
N ALA A 37 -0.21 11.07 -10.95
CA ALA A 37 -0.59 10.93 -9.55
C ALA A 37 0.52 10.27 -8.71
N LYS A 38 1.20 9.24 -9.23
CA LYS A 38 2.37 8.63 -8.57
C LYS A 38 3.48 9.65 -8.34
N ARG A 39 3.81 10.47 -9.34
CA ARG A 39 4.83 11.52 -9.22
C ARG A 39 4.44 12.59 -8.19
N PHE A 40 3.17 12.97 -8.13
CA PHE A 40 2.67 13.85 -7.07
C PHE A 40 2.78 13.20 -5.69
N ALA A 41 2.47 11.90 -5.56
CA ALA A 41 2.63 11.19 -4.30
C ALA A 41 4.09 11.20 -3.81
N LEU A 42 5.06 11.05 -4.71
CA LEU A 42 6.49 11.15 -4.37
C LEU A 42 6.89 12.53 -3.83
N SER A 43 6.18 13.59 -4.21
CA SER A 43 6.49 14.98 -3.80
C SER A 43 6.21 15.25 -2.31
N PHE A 44 5.45 14.40 -1.63
CA PHE A 44 5.23 14.49 -0.18
C PHE A 44 6.42 13.94 0.65
N GLY A 45 7.39 13.28 0.02
CA GLY A 45 8.55 12.73 0.71
C GLY A 45 8.23 11.53 1.63
N LEU A 46 9.03 11.39 2.69
CA LEU A 46 8.96 10.25 3.63
C LEU A 46 8.32 10.61 4.98
N ASP A 47 8.21 11.91 5.30
CA ASP A 47 7.65 12.39 6.57
C ASP A 47 6.13 12.46 6.47
N ASN A 48 5.48 11.31 6.64
CA ASN A 48 4.02 11.19 6.55
C ASN A 48 3.31 12.00 7.65
N MET A 49 3.96 12.26 8.78
CA MET A 49 3.36 13.04 9.88
C MET A 49 3.22 14.51 9.52
N LYS A 50 4.24 15.13 8.90
CA LYS A 50 4.16 16.53 8.45
C LYS A 50 3.11 16.75 7.37
N ASN A 51 2.89 15.76 6.52
CA ASN A 51 2.00 15.87 5.36
C ASN A 51 0.59 15.34 5.62
N ARG A 52 0.32 14.84 6.83
CA ARG A 52 -0.89 14.06 7.15
C ARG A 52 -2.19 14.79 6.78
N ASP A 53 -2.27 16.08 7.08
CA ASP A 53 -3.49 16.86 6.89
C ASP A 53 -3.75 17.09 5.40
N ALA A 54 -2.69 17.35 4.62
CA ALA A 54 -2.77 17.53 3.18
C ALA A 54 -3.18 16.24 2.47
N ILE A 55 -2.59 15.10 2.85
CA ILE A 55 -2.94 13.79 2.29
C ILE A 55 -4.36 13.37 2.67
N ALA A 56 -4.75 13.55 3.94
CA ALA A 56 -6.11 13.24 4.38
C ALA A 56 -7.15 14.12 3.67
N ALA A 57 -6.85 15.41 3.45
CA ALA A 57 -7.71 16.31 2.67
C ALA A 57 -7.82 15.84 1.21
N LEU A 58 -6.70 15.46 0.58
CA LEU A 58 -6.66 14.93 -0.79
C LEU A 58 -7.57 13.70 -0.95
N HIS A 59 -7.51 12.75 -0.03
CA HIS A 59 -8.39 11.58 -0.07
C HIS A 59 -9.86 11.93 0.15
N ARG A 60 -10.17 12.85 1.08
CA ARG A 60 -11.56 13.29 1.31
C ARG A 60 -12.15 13.96 0.06
N GLU A 61 -11.37 14.83 -0.58
CA GLU A 61 -11.77 15.52 -1.82
C GLU A 61 -11.97 14.51 -2.96
N GLY A 62 -11.07 13.56 -3.11
CA GLY A 62 -11.19 12.52 -4.14
C GLY A 62 -12.37 11.59 -3.95
N ILE A 63 -12.62 11.13 -2.71
CA ILE A 63 -13.81 10.35 -2.38
C ILE A 63 -15.08 11.17 -2.66
N HIS A 64 -15.12 12.42 -2.20
CA HIS A 64 -16.26 13.30 -2.46
C HIS A 64 -16.52 13.44 -3.96
N PHE A 65 -15.50 13.71 -4.76
CA PHE A 65 -15.63 13.80 -6.22
C PHE A 65 -16.15 12.52 -6.88
N THR A 66 -15.61 11.35 -6.49
CA THR A 66 -16.06 10.06 -7.01
C THR A 66 -17.55 9.82 -6.78
N PHE A 67 -18.04 10.21 -5.61
CA PHE A 67 -19.41 9.95 -5.19
C PHE A 67 -20.32 11.19 -5.26
N ASN A 68 -19.87 12.34 -5.77
CA ASN A 68 -20.70 13.56 -5.83
C ASN A 68 -21.92 13.37 -6.76
N THR A 69 -21.75 12.56 -7.81
CA THR A 69 -22.82 12.17 -8.74
C THR A 69 -23.18 10.70 -8.48
N LEU A 70 -23.76 10.41 -7.30
CA LEU A 70 -24.18 9.05 -6.92
C LEU A 70 -25.14 8.43 -7.94
N GLU A 71 -25.95 9.26 -8.60
CA GLU A 71 -26.85 8.81 -9.66
C GLU A 71 -26.10 8.83 -10.99
N ASN A 72 -25.85 7.63 -11.53
CA ASN A 72 -25.52 7.50 -12.93
C ASN A 72 -26.83 7.61 -13.73
N PRO A 73 -27.07 8.70 -14.48
CA PRO A 73 -28.33 8.91 -15.19
C PRO A 73 -28.56 7.85 -16.29
N GLU A 74 -27.51 7.18 -16.76
CA GLU A 74 -27.59 6.12 -17.77
C GLU A 74 -27.82 4.73 -17.14
N ASN A 75 -27.36 4.53 -15.90
CA ASN A 75 -27.56 3.27 -15.17
C ASN A 75 -27.71 3.51 -13.66
N PRO A 76 -28.95 3.72 -13.15
CA PRO A 76 -29.20 4.03 -11.74
C PRO A 76 -28.74 2.97 -10.73
N LEU A 77 -28.50 1.73 -11.18
CA LEU A 77 -27.98 0.62 -10.35
C LEU A 77 -26.50 0.33 -10.62
N GLY A 78 -25.90 1.05 -11.58
CA GLY A 78 -24.50 0.91 -11.96
C GLY A 78 -23.56 1.71 -11.06
N PRO A 79 -22.24 1.54 -11.25
CA PRO A 79 -21.26 2.32 -10.53
C PRO A 79 -21.40 3.83 -10.84
N PRO A 80 -21.05 4.70 -9.88
CA PRO A 80 -20.94 6.13 -10.13
C PRO A 80 -19.97 6.38 -11.29
N PRO A 81 -20.23 7.38 -12.14
CA PRO A 81 -19.45 7.53 -13.36
C PRO A 81 -18.03 8.08 -13.10
N ASN A 82 -17.76 8.57 -11.89
CA ASN A 82 -16.42 8.98 -11.44
C ASN A 82 -15.71 7.89 -10.63
N LEU A 83 -16.25 6.66 -10.58
CA LEU A 83 -15.63 5.55 -9.84
C LEU A 83 -14.18 5.27 -10.26
N PRO A 84 -13.79 5.33 -11.55
CA PRO A 84 -12.41 5.10 -11.95
C PRO A 84 -11.40 6.07 -11.34
N PHE A 85 -11.83 7.25 -10.89
CA PHE A 85 -10.95 8.19 -10.19
C PHE A 85 -10.34 7.62 -8.91
N LEU A 86 -10.94 6.57 -8.32
CA LEU A 86 -10.36 5.86 -7.19
C LEU A 86 -9.00 5.22 -7.52
N GLU A 87 -8.77 4.82 -8.77
CA GLU A 87 -7.46 4.31 -9.22
C GLU A 87 -6.38 5.40 -9.31
N ILE A 88 -6.77 6.67 -9.31
CA ILE A 88 -5.83 7.79 -9.27
C ILE A 88 -5.47 8.10 -7.81
N ILE A 89 -6.47 8.18 -6.92
CA ILE A 89 -6.23 8.54 -5.52
C ILE A 89 -5.62 7.40 -4.71
N ILE A 90 -5.74 6.15 -5.14
CA ILE A 90 -5.08 5.00 -4.49
C ILE A 90 -3.56 5.17 -4.45
N GLU A 91 -2.97 5.88 -5.40
CA GLU A 91 -1.52 6.14 -5.47
C GLU A 91 -1.00 6.96 -4.27
N PHE A 92 -1.88 7.65 -3.54
CA PHE A 92 -1.54 8.41 -2.32
C PHE A 92 -1.76 7.61 -1.03
N SER A 93 -2.38 6.42 -1.11
CA SER A 93 -2.78 5.65 0.07
C SER A 93 -1.59 5.19 0.94
N ASN A 94 -0.42 5.02 0.33
CA ASN A 94 0.83 4.71 1.04
C ASN A 94 1.43 5.91 1.81
N LYS A 95 0.90 7.12 1.61
CA LYS A 95 1.27 8.34 2.35
C LYS A 95 0.41 8.59 3.57
N LEU A 96 -0.70 7.86 3.72
CA LEU A 96 -1.53 7.93 4.91
C LEU A 96 -0.88 7.18 6.08
N ILE A 97 -0.81 7.83 7.23
CA ILE A 97 -0.53 7.16 8.50
C ILE A 97 -1.71 6.28 8.92
N LYS A 98 -1.44 5.27 9.77
CA LYS A 98 -2.43 4.24 10.18
C LYS A 98 -3.72 4.82 10.77
N ILE A 99 -3.62 5.89 11.57
CA ILE A 99 -4.80 6.52 12.17
C ILE A 99 -5.67 7.21 11.11
N ASP A 100 -5.04 7.87 10.13
CA ASP A 100 -5.75 8.58 9.08
C ASP A 100 -6.32 7.60 8.03
N LYS A 101 -5.67 6.47 7.76
CA LYS A 101 -6.27 5.36 6.97
C LYS A 101 -7.61 4.92 7.53
N LYS A 102 -7.74 4.73 8.85
CA LYS A 102 -9.00 4.37 9.51
C LYS A 102 -10.07 5.45 9.36
N THR A 103 -9.68 6.72 9.51
CA THR A 103 -10.57 7.86 9.34
C THR A 103 -11.07 7.96 7.89
N VAL A 104 -10.19 7.82 6.91
CA VAL A 104 -10.54 7.86 5.48
C VAL A 104 -11.42 6.65 5.10
N LEU A 105 -11.11 5.45 5.60
CA LEU A 105 -11.96 4.27 5.39
C LEU A 105 -13.37 4.47 5.96
N SER A 106 -13.45 5.00 7.18
CA SER A 106 -14.74 5.31 7.82
C SER A 106 -15.53 6.37 7.06
N TYR A 107 -14.85 7.31 6.40
CA TYR A 107 -15.46 8.30 5.53
C TYR A 107 -15.97 7.67 4.23
N LEU A 108 -15.16 6.82 3.58
CA LEU A 108 -15.54 6.06 2.39
C LEU A 108 -16.78 5.17 2.64
N ASP A 109 -16.82 4.44 3.75
CA ASP A 109 -17.90 3.50 4.06
C ASP A 109 -19.28 4.21 4.18
N ARG A 110 -19.32 5.52 4.46
CA ARG A 110 -20.57 6.31 4.45
C ARG A 110 -21.18 6.43 3.06
N TYR A 111 -20.35 6.52 2.02
CA TYR A 111 -20.81 6.57 0.63
C TYR A 111 -21.22 5.17 0.15
N ILE A 112 -20.44 4.14 0.49
CA ILE A 112 -20.70 2.74 0.08
C ILE A 112 -22.06 2.24 0.60
N LYS A 113 -22.39 2.52 1.87
CA LYS A 113 -23.69 2.11 2.47
C LYS A 113 -24.90 2.64 1.71
N THR A 114 -24.72 3.73 0.97
CA THR A 114 -25.78 4.41 0.23
C THR A 114 -25.79 4.01 -1.25
N ALA A 115 -24.70 3.41 -1.76
CA ALA A 115 -24.42 3.31 -3.19
C ALA A 115 -24.32 1.87 -3.76
N LEU A 116 -24.27 0.81 -2.95
CA LEU A 116 -24.07 -0.56 -3.48
C LEU A 116 -25.31 -1.47 -3.36
N PRO A 117 -25.97 -1.80 -4.48
CA PRO A 117 -26.60 -3.10 -4.68
C PRO A 117 -25.52 -4.18 -4.73
N GLY A 118 -25.77 -5.37 -4.18
CA GLY A 118 -24.78 -6.45 -3.98
C GLY A 118 -24.21 -7.14 -5.24
N VAL A 119 -23.96 -6.41 -6.33
CA VAL A 119 -23.44 -6.93 -7.58
C VAL A 119 -21.93 -6.70 -7.65
N HIS A 120 -21.17 -7.77 -7.40
CA HIS A 120 -19.72 -7.82 -7.59
C HIS A 120 -19.37 -7.94 -9.08
N ASN A 121 -19.46 -6.82 -9.82
CA ASN A 121 -19.00 -6.76 -11.22
C ASN A 121 -17.60 -6.15 -11.34
N ASP A 122 -16.90 -6.39 -12.45
CA ASP A 122 -15.56 -5.85 -12.73
C ASP A 122 -15.51 -4.32 -12.74
N GLU A 123 -16.65 -3.66 -12.94
CA GLU A 123 -16.75 -2.20 -12.93
C GLU A 123 -16.53 -1.58 -11.53
N TRP A 124 -16.71 -2.38 -10.46
CA TRP A 124 -16.48 -1.94 -9.07
C TRP A 124 -15.04 -2.14 -8.59
N GLN A 125 -14.15 -2.68 -9.43
CA GLN A 125 -12.74 -2.95 -9.08
C GLN A 125 -11.97 -1.74 -8.54
N PRO A 126 -12.17 -0.49 -9.04
CA PRO A 126 -11.52 0.69 -8.44
C PRO A 126 -11.87 0.88 -6.97
N LEU A 127 -13.12 0.64 -6.59
CA LEU A 127 -13.58 0.75 -5.20
C LEU A 127 -13.00 -0.36 -4.32
N ILE A 128 -13.05 -1.60 -4.81
CA ILE A 128 -12.53 -2.77 -4.08
C ILE A 128 -11.04 -2.58 -3.79
N SER A 129 -10.25 -2.19 -4.81
CA SER A 129 -8.82 -1.95 -4.68
C SER A 129 -8.51 -0.81 -3.71
N TYR A 130 -9.21 0.32 -3.84
CA TYR A 130 -9.00 1.47 -2.97
C TYR A 130 -9.37 1.17 -1.51
N ARG A 131 -10.47 0.45 -1.28
CA ARG A 131 -10.86 0.03 0.07
C ARG A 131 -9.81 -0.90 0.68
N ALA A 132 -9.28 -1.85 -0.08
CA ALA A 132 -8.23 -2.77 0.37
C ALA A 132 -6.94 -2.02 0.78
N SER A 133 -6.53 -0.99 0.04
CA SER A 133 -5.32 -0.21 0.37
C SER A 133 -5.44 0.60 1.66
N LEU A 134 -6.66 0.95 2.07
CA LEU A 134 -6.95 1.60 3.35
C LEU A 134 -7.01 0.61 4.52
N GLN A 135 -7.35 -0.65 4.25
CA GLN A 135 -7.39 -1.73 5.24
C GLN A 135 -5.99 -2.32 5.50
N HIS A 136 -5.17 -2.44 4.45
CA HIS A 136 -3.83 -3.01 4.56
C HIS A 136 -2.78 -1.98 4.97
N ASN A 137 -1.92 -2.42 5.88
CA ASN A 137 -0.87 -1.62 6.49
C ASN A 137 0.45 -1.88 5.74
N GLU A 138 0.56 -1.40 4.50
CA GLU A 138 1.83 -1.46 3.77
C GLU A 138 2.80 -0.40 4.30
N PHE A 139 3.35 -0.63 5.48
CA PHE A 139 4.65 -0.11 5.94
C PHE A 139 5.04 -0.82 7.25
N GLU A 140 5.15 -2.14 7.19
CA GLU A 140 6.17 -2.86 7.94
C GLU A 140 6.87 -3.79 6.93
N VAL A 141 7.79 -3.23 6.14
CA VAL A 141 8.91 -4.04 5.69
C VAL A 141 9.82 -4.11 6.92
N PRO A 142 9.99 -5.26 7.59
CA PRO A 142 11.05 -5.37 8.58
C PRO A 142 12.35 -5.23 7.79
N LEU A 143 13.03 -4.09 7.95
CA LEU A 143 14.39 -3.85 7.45
C LEU A 143 15.44 -4.79 8.09
N ASN A 144 15.00 -5.91 8.69
CA ASN A 144 15.86 -6.82 9.43
C ASN A 144 15.43 -8.29 9.26
N ARG A 145 15.37 -8.77 8.01
CA ARG A 145 15.73 -10.17 7.75
C ARG A 145 17.13 -10.17 7.15
N GLN A 146 18.13 -10.21 8.03
CA GLN A 146 19.43 -10.72 7.62
C GLN A 146 19.21 -12.15 7.09
N PRO A 147 19.61 -12.48 5.84
CA PRO A 147 19.53 -13.85 5.36
C PRO A 147 20.41 -14.74 6.25
N GLY A 148 19.79 -15.78 6.79
CA GLY A 148 20.33 -16.60 7.87
C GLY A 148 21.73 -17.14 7.57
N ARG A 149 22.62 -17.00 8.56
CA ARG A 149 23.82 -17.83 8.66
C ARG A 149 23.38 -19.28 8.85
N GLN A 150 23.31 -20.03 7.76
CA GLN A 150 23.17 -21.48 7.81
C GLN A 150 24.43 -22.09 8.41
N TYR A 151 24.36 -22.52 9.68
CA TYR A 151 25.35 -23.40 10.26
C TYR A 151 25.32 -24.74 9.48
N LYS A 152 26.37 -25.02 8.70
CA LYS A 152 26.61 -26.34 8.12
C LYS A 152 27.35 -27.22 9.14
N PRO A 153 26.79 -28.38 9.55
CA PRO A 153 27.56 -29.34 10.35
C PRO A 153 28.61 -30.03 9.47
N LYS A 154 29.85 -30.03 9.95
CA LYS A 154 31.04 -30.57 9.28
C LYS A 154 31.09 -32.09 9.51
N LYS A 155 30.63 -32.88 8.54
CA LYS A 155 30.94 -34.32 8.49
C LYS A 155 32.35 -34.48 7.90
N HIS A 156 33.32 -34.77 8.75
CA HIS A 156 34.57 -35.44 8.38
C HIS A 156 34.58 -36.77 9.11
N GLY A 157 34.37 -37.84 8.35
CA GLY A 157 34.54 -39.21 8.82
C GLY A 157 35.33 -39.93 7.75
N ARG A 158 36.64 -39.98 7.93
CA ARG A 158 37.51 -40.94 7.26
C ARG A 158 38.82 -41.10 8.03
N ASP A 159 38.91 -42.30 8.61
CA ASP A 159 40.07 -43.13 8.89
C ASP A 159 41.14 -42.67 9.92
N GLU A 160 41.65 -43.70 10.60
CA GLU A 160 42.89 -43.84 11.38
C GLU A 160 42.84 -43.61 12.91
N ASP A 161 42.81 -44.77 13.58
CA ASP A 161 43.74 -45.23 14.62
C ASP A 161 43.94 -44.39 15.88
N GLY A 162 43.71 -45.09 17.00
CA GLY A 162 44.78 -45.23 17.98
C GLY A 162 44.71 -44.35 19.21
N GLU A 163 44.68 -45.05 20.34
CA GLU A 163 45.25 -44.65 21.63
C GLU A 163 44.34 -43.90 22.61
N GLU A 164 43.97 -44.69 23.63
CA GLU A 164 43.57 -44.30 24.97
C GLU A 164 44.60 -43.32 25.57
N MET A 165 44.15 -42.23 26.17
CA MET A 165 44.87 -41.63 27.29
C MET A 165 43.93 -40.92 28.27
N GLU A 166 44.33 -41.05 29.53
CA GLU A 166 43.63 -40.88 30.80
C GLU A 166 43.46 -39.42 31.26
N GLY A 167 42.70 -39.26 32.36
CA GLY A 167 42.97 -38.26 33.40
C GLY A 167 42.14 -36.98 33.28
N GLU A 168 41.06 -36.84 34.05
CA GLU A 168 41.02 -36.32 35.43
C GLU A 168 40.99 -34.78 35.52
N ASP A 169 39.84 -34.35 36.08
CA ASP A 169 39.49 -33.17 36.86
C ASP A 169 40.48 -32.00 37.02
N GLY A 170 39.92 -30.79 36.92
CA GLY A 170 40.57 -29.54 37.29
C GLY A 170 39.56 -28.39 37.29
N ASP A 171 38.68 -28.39 38.29
CA ASP A 171 37.90 -27.22 38.71
C ASP A 171 38.81 -26.06 39.17
N GLU A 172 38.17 -24.90 39.35
CA GLU A 172 38.61 -23.71 40.11
C GLU A 172 39.21 -22.53 39.32
N GLN A 173 38.26 -21.73 38.83
CA GLN A 173 38.05 -20.30 39.12
C GLN A 173 39.18 -19.46 39.74
N GLU A 174 39.18 -18.23 39.21
CA GLU A 174 39.33 -16.93 39.88
C GLU A 174 40.72 -16.28 40.02
N ASP A 175 40.75 -15.15 39.31
CA ASP A 175 41.21 -13.82 39.68
C ASP A 175 42.68 -13.53 39.94
N VAL A 176 43.09 -12.56 39.12
CA VAL A 176 44.29 -11.76 39.20
C VAL A 176 44.04 -10.69 40.26
N GLU A 177 44.79 -10.72 41.37
CA GLU A 177 44.93 -9.55 42.25
C GLU A 177 46.40 -9.12 42.38
N MET A 178 46.52 -7.82 42.61
CA MET A 178 47.61 -6.88 42.48
C MET A 178 48.71 -6.97 43.55
N ALA A 179 49.88 -6.42 43.20
CA ALA A 179 50.88 -5.75 44.06
C ALA A 179 51.53 -6.59 45.19
N GLU A 180 52.80 -6.44 45.56
CA GLU A 180 53.82 -5.40 45.40
C GLU A 180 55.20 -6.09 45.50
#